data_AF-A0A923V1C8-F1
#
_entry.id   AF-A0A923V1C8-F1
#
_cell.length_a   1.000
_cell.length_b   1.000
_cell.length_c   1.000
_cell.angle_alpha   90.00
_cell.angle_beta   90.00
_cell.angle_gamma   90.00
#
_symmetry.space_group_name_H-M   'P 1'
#
loop_
_entity.id
_entity.type
_entity.pdbx_description
1 polymer ?
#
loop_
_entity_poly.entity_id
_entity_poly.type
_entity_poly.pdbx_seq_one_letter_code
_entity_poly.pdbx_strand_id
1 'polypeptide(L)'
;MSILLFTVILLIGAFLAGLVGSLTGLGGGVIIIPLLTLGLGVDIHYAIGASIVSVIATSSGSAAAYVKEGITNIRIGMFLEIATTFGAIGGAIIAVYLNPSFIAVVFGVILIFSAVMMVVKKKDQLENQKTSKHAQYFKLNGSYPLDGMVKPYKVHRVVGGFFMMLFAGTLSGLLGIGSGALKVIAMDNIMSMPFKVSTTTSNFMIGVTAAASAVVYLHRGQIDPGIAMPVCIGVLILGRG
;
A
#
# COMPACT_ATOMS: atom_id res chain seq x y z
N MET A 1 9.49 1.99 30.21
CA MET A 1 8.45 2.99 29.90
C MET A 1 7.13 2.50 30.48
N SER A 2 6.26 3.37 31.01
CA SER A 2 4.94 2.92 31.49
C SER A 2 4.06 2.49 30.31
N ILE A 3 3.18 1.52 30.52
CA ILE A 3 2.26 1.00 29.49
C ILE A 3 1.37 2.13 28.95
N LEU A 4 0.93 3.04 29.82
CA LEU A 4 0.13 4.19 29.41
C LEU A 4 0.91 5.11 28.45
N LEU A 5 2.15 5.43 28.76
CA LEU A 5 2.98 6.31 27.91
C LEU A 5 3.31 5.65 26.57
N PHE A 6 3.60 4.34 26.57
CA PHE A 6 3.78 3.55 25.35
C PHE A 6 2.55 3.65 24.44
N THR A 7 1.36 3.37 24.97
CA THR A 7 0.11 3.37 24.21
C THR A 7 -0.23 4.76 23.66
N VAL A 8 0.00 5.82 24.43
CA VAL A 8 -0.28 7.20 23.98
C VAL A 8 0.65 7.61 22.84
N ILE A 9 1.96 7.34 22.94
CA ILE A 9 2.92 7.61 21.86
C ILE A 9 2.52 6.85 20.60
N LEU A 10 2.15 5.58 20.76
CA LEU A 10 1.76 4.73 19.64
C LEU A 10 0.47 5.22 18.97
N LEU A 11 -0.52 5.68 19.73
CA LEU A 11 -1.78 6.20 19.21
C LEU A 11 -1.55 7.48 18.40
N ILE A 12 -0.77 8.43 18.93
CA ILE A 12 -0.43 9.69 18.24
C ILE A 12 0.39 9.38 16.97
N GLY A 13 1.40 8.52 17.08
CA GLY A 13 2.21 8.11 15.95
C GLY A 13 1.40 7.40 14.87
N ALA A 14 0.43 6.56 15.27
CA ALA A 14 -0.47 5.87 14.36
C ALA A 14 -1.48 6.79 13.69
N PHE A 15 -1.95 7.82 14.39
CA PHE A 15 -2.74 8.89 13.80
C PHE A 15 -1.93 9.62 12.71
N LEU A 16 -0.71 10.08 13.00
CA LEU A 16 0.15 10.71 12.00
C LEU A 16 0.46 9.77 10.83
N ALA A 17 0.68 8.49 11.12
CA ALA A 17 0.88 7.46 10.11
C ALA A 17 -0.32 7.29 9.18
N GLY A 18 -1.54 7.30 9.72
CA GLY A 18 -2.78 7.24 8.94
C GLY A 18 -2.97 8.46 8.04
N LEU A 19 -2.60 9.66 8.53
CA LEU A 19 -2.66 10.90 7.74
C LEU A 19 -1.74 10.81 6.52
N VAL A 20 -0.46 10.54 6.76
CA VAL A 20 0.53 10.46 5.69
C VAL A 20 0.22 9.27 4.77
N GLY A 21 -0.17 8.13 5.34
CA GLY A 21 -0.50 6.91 4.61
C GLY A 21 -1.69 7.07 3.66
N SER A 22 -2.73 7.78 4.08
CA SER A 22 -3.91 8.04 3.24
C SER A 22 -3.60 9.02 2.09
N LEU A 23 -2.82 10.08 2.36
CA LEU A 23 -2.43 11.08 1.37
C LEU A 23 -1.43 10.57 0.33
N THR A 24 -0.41 9.83 0.77
CA THR A 24 0.68 9.35 -0.10
C THR A 24 0.35 8.03 -0.79
N GLY A 25 -0.66 7.33 -0.28
CA GLY A 25 -1.01 5.98 -0.70
C GLY A 25 0.09 4.95 -0.48
N LEU A 26 1.02 5.21 0.44
CA LEU A 26 2.09 4.31 0.85
C LEU A 26 1.67 3.36 1.97
N GLY A 27 0.50 3.56 2.57
CA GLY A 27 0.09 2.89 3.81
C GLY A 27 0.81 3.45 5.04
N GLY A 28 0.20 3.33 6.22
CA GLY A 28 0.78 3.85 7.48
C GLY A 28 2.10 3.18 7.90
N GLY A 29 2.44 2.05 7.29
CA GLY A 29 3.60 1.24 7.66
C GLY A 29 4.95 1.92 7.54
N VAL A 30 5.08 2.87 6.62
CA VAL A 30 6.31 3.69 6.47
C VAL A 30 6.65 4.46 7.75
N ILE A 31 5.65 4.81 8.55
CA ILE A 31 5.82 5.52 9.83
C ILE A 31 5.73 4.57 11.01
N ILE A 32 4.79 3.62 11.00
CA ILE A 32 4.58 2.68 12.10
C ILE A 32 5.81 1.82 12.36
N ILE A 33 6.47 1.31 11.32
CA ILE A 33 7.61 0.39 11.49
C ILE A 33 8.78 1.11 12.16
N PRO A 34 9.32 2.24 11.63
CA PRO A 34 10.39 2.97 12.32
C PRO A 34 10.02 3.42 13.74
N LEU A 35 8.78 3.85 13.96
CA LEU A 35 8.33 4.25 15.29
C LEU A 35 8.42 3.09 16.28
N LEU A 36 7.95 1.91 15.90
CA LEU A 36 7.98 0.72 16.74
C LEU A 36 9.40 0.18 16.91
N THR A 37 10.19 0.08 15.84
CA THR A 37 11.51 -0.55 15.91
C THR A 37 12.58 0.40 16.47
N LEU A 38 12.69 1.62 15.94
CA LEU A 38 13.73 2.57 16.33
C LEU A 38 13.31 3.41 17.54
N GLY A 39 12.04 3.81 17.61
CA GLY A 39 11.53 4.64 18.70
C GLY A 39 11.21 3.84 19.98
N LEU A 40 10.66 2.64 19.82
CA LEU A 40 10.12 1.85 20.93
C LEU A 40 10.86 0.52 21.17
N GLY A 41 11.83 0.17 20.33
CA GLY A 41 12.65 -1.05 20.50
C GLY A 41 11.88 -2.36 20.28
N VAL A 42 10.73 -2.30 19.62
CA VAL A 42 9.91 -3.49 19.29
C VAL A 42 10.60 -4.29 18.19
N ASP A 43 10.56 -5.61 18.30
CA ASP A 43 11.06 -6.49 17.26
C ASP A 43 10.34 -6.28 15.92
N ILE A 44 11.08 -6.34 14.83
CA ILE A 44 10.60 -5.96 13.49
C ILE A 44 9.45 -6.85 13.01
N HIS A 45 9.37 -8.12 13.41
CA HIS A 45 8.27 -8.99 13.00
C HIS A 45 6.94 -8.54 13.62
N TYR A 46 6.96 -8.11 14.88
CA TYR A 46 5.78 -7.53 15.53
C TYR A 46 5.45 -6.13 14.99
N ALA A 47 6.47 -5.33 14.66
CA ALA A 47 6.27 -4.04 14.01
C ALA A 47 5.61 -4.19 12.63
N ILE A 48 6.02 -5.20 11.85
CA ILE A 48 5.41 -5.56 10.57
C ILE A 48 3.97 -6.03 10.77
N GLY A 49 3.70 -6.88 11.76
CA GLY A 49 2.35 -7.32 12.10
C GLY A 49 1.41 -6.15 12.44
N ALA A 50 1.86 -5.23 13.30
CA ALA A 50 1.11 -4.01 13.65
C ALA A 50 0.93 -3.07 12.45
N SER A 51 1.96 -2.94 11.60
CA SER A 51 1.92 -2.17 10.36
C SER A 51 0.88 -2.72 9.39
N ILE A 52 0.77 -4.03 9.22
CA ILE A 52 -0.23 -4.64 8.34
C ILE A 52 -1.65 -4.27 8.79
N VAL A 53 -1.91 -4.27 10.11
CA VAL A 53 -3.19 -3.83 10.65
C VAL A 53 -3.43 -2.34 10.38
N SER A 54 -2.42 -1.48 10.57
CA SER A 54 -2.47 -0.06 10.20
C SER A 54 -2.83 0.14 8.72
N VAL A 55 -2.19 -0.65 7.85
CA VAL A 55 -2.34 -0.55 6.40
C VAL A 55 -3.74 -0.98 5.97
N ILE A 56 -4.28 -2.06 6.53
CA ILE A 56 -5.67 -2.50 6.29
C ILE A 56 -6.65 -1.40 6.71
N ALA A 57 -6.48 -0.84 7.91
CA ALA A 57 -7.34 0.22 8.43
C ALA A 57 -7.31 1.48 7.56
N THR A 58 -6.10 1.98 7.23
CA THR A 58 -5.90 3.19 6.41
C THR A 58 -6.47 3.01 5.00
N SER A 59 -6.20 1.86 4.39
CA SER A 59 -6.68 1.54 3.05
C SER A 59 -8.20 1.44 3.02
N SER A 60 -8.81 0.77 4.00
CA SER A 60 -10.27 0.62 4.06
C SER A 60 -10.99 1.97 4.15
N GLY A 61 -10.49 2.89 4.99
CA GLY A 61 -11.05 4.24 5.13
C GLY A 61 -10.95 5.07 3.84
N SER A 62 -9.77 5.12 3.24
CA SER A 62 -9.52 5.92 2.03
C SER A 62 -10.14 5.31 0.76
N ALA A 63 -10.10 3.98 0.60
CA ALA A 63 -10.66 3.29 -0.54
C ALA A 63 -12.18 3.48 -0.65
N ALA A 64 -12.91 3.45 0.48
CA ALA A 64 -14.35 3.68 0.48
C ALA A 64 -14.71 5.07 -0.10
N ALA A 65 -13.96 6.10 0.28
CA ALA A 65 -14.15 7.46 -0.24
C ALA A 65 -13.83 7.54 -1.75
N TYR A 66 -12.66 7.06 -2.18
CA TYR A 66 -12.23 7.17 -3.58
C TYR A 66 -13.02 6.27 -4.54
N VAL A 67 -13.59 5.16 -4.06
CA VAL A 67 -14.52 4.34 -4.82
C VAL A 67 -15.84 5.09 -5.00
N LYS A 68 -16.36 5.72 -3.94
CA LYS A 68 -17.59 6.52 -4.01
C LYS A 68 -17.44 7.74 -4.94
N GLU A 69 -16.27 8.35 -4.99
CA GLU A 69 -15.94 9.47 -5.89
C GLU A 69 -15.72 9.03 -7.36
N GLY A 70 -15.68 7.72 -7.65
CA GLY A 70 -15.50 7.21 -9.01
C GLY A 70 -14.11 7.42 -9.61
N ILE A 71 -13.10 7.73 -8.79
CA ILE A 71 -11.71 7.93 -9.23
C ILE A 71 -10.98 6.58 -9.35
N THR A 72 -11.32 5.64 -8.46
CA THR A 72 -10.69 4.32 -8.36
C THR A 72 -11.09 3.44 -9.55
N ASN A 73 -10.11 2.87 -10.27
CA ASN A 73 -10.40 1.86 -11.29
C ASN A 73 -10.46 0.46 -10.68
N ILE A 74 -11.66 0.07 -10.22
CA ILE A 74 -11.90 -1.23 -9.57
C ILE A 74 -11.54 -2.40 -10.49
N ARG A 75 -11.76 -2.31 -11.81
CA ARG A 75 -11.45 -3.44 -12.72
C ARG A 75 -9.96 -3.71 -12.81
N ILE A 76 -9.15 -2.65 -12.94
CA ILE A 76 -7.69 -2.78 -12.91
C ILE A 76 -7.25 -3.27 -11.53
N GLY A 77 -7.81 -2.69 -10.47
CA GLY A 77 -7.56 -3.12 -9.10
C GLY A 77 -7.75 -4.62 -8.94
N MET A 78 -8.95 -5.14 -9.22
CA MET A 78 -9.28 -6.56 -9.09
C MET A 78 -8.40 -7.47 -9.96
N PHE A 79 -8.04 -7.05 -11.18
CA PHE A 79 -7.17 -7.84 -12.06
C PHE A 79 -5.74 -7.93 -11.52
N LEU A 80 -5.16 -6.79 -11.15
CA LEU A 80 -3.79 -6.73 -10.63
C LEU A 80 -3.68 -7.29 -9.21
N GLU A 81 -4.77 -7.24 -8.44
CA GLU A 81 -4.82 -7.70 -7.05
C GLU A 81 -4.57 -9.20 -6.94
N ILE A 82 -4.90 -9.97 -7.98
CA ILE A 82 -4.57 -11.40 -8.06
C ILE A 82 -3.05 -11.57 -7.92
N ALA A 83 -2.27 -10.84 -8.73
CA ALA A 83 -0.80 -10.92 -8.69
C ALA A 83 -0.24 -10.42 -7.36
N THR A 84 -0.71 -9.27 -6.85
CA THR A 84 -0.21 -8.71 -5.59
C THR A 84 -0.52 -9.62 -4.41
N THR A 85 -1.69 -10.25 -4.38
CA THR A 85 -2.11 -11.17 -3.31
C THR A 85 -1.21 -12.39 -3.25
N PHE A 86 -0.97 -13.05 -4.40
CA PHE A 86 -0.04 -14.18 -4.45
C PHE A 86 1.37 -13.78 -4.02
N GLY A 87 1.83 -12.61 -4.49
CA GLY A 87 3.10 -12.05 -4.07
C GLY A 87 3.15 -11.81 -2.57
N ALA A 88 2.13 -11.21 -1.98
CA ALA A 88 2.08 -10.85 -0.57
C ALA A 88 2.05 -12.06 0.35
N ILE A 89 1.31 -13.11 0.01
CA ILE A 89 1.36 -14.36 0.75
C ILE A 89 2.77 -14.96 0.70
N GLY A 90 3.37 -15.04 -0.50
CA GLY A 90 4.74 -15.53 -0.66
C GLY A 90 5.77 -14.71 0.12
N GLY A 91 5.68 -13.38 0.02
CA GLY A 91 6.56 -12.45 0.74
C GLY A 91 6.41 -12.51 2.25
N ALA A 92 5.19 -12.67 2.75
CA ALA A 92 4.93 -12.85 4.18
C ALA A 92 5.49 -14.17 4.71
N ILE A 93 5.34 -15.27 3.95
CA ILE A 93 5.95 -16.56 4.30
C ILE A 93 7.46 -16.41 4.37
N ILE A 94 8.08 -15.77 3.36
CA ILE A 94 9.53 -15.53 3.33
C ILE A 94 9.98 -14.68 4.53
N ALA A 95 9.25 -13.60 4.86
CA ALA A 95 9.59 -12.72 5.98
C ALA A 95 9.68 -13.46 7.32
N VAL A 96 8.78 -14.42 7.58
CA VAL A 96 8.77 -15.17 8.85
C VAL A 96 10.06 -15.97 9.07
N TYR A 97 10.76 -16.34 8.00
CA TYR A 97 12.00 -17.12 8.07
C TYR A 97 13.27 -16.28 7.92
N LEU A 98 13.14 -15.00 7.60
CA LEU A 98 14.29 -14.11 7.41
C LEU A 98 14.73 -13.48 8.72
N ASN A 99 16.04 -13.24 8.82
CA ASN A 99 16.61 -12.54 9.95
C ASN A 99 16.10 -11.07 9.98
N PRO A 100 15.71 -10.55 11.16
CA PRO A 100 15.32 -9.15 11.36
C PRO A 100 16.23 -8.11 10.69
N SER A 101 17.55 -8.30 10.75
CA SER A 101 18.52 -7.36 10.17
C SER A 101 18.41 -7.29 8.65
N PHE A 102 18.17 -8.43 7.99
CA PHE A 102 17.99 -8.45 6.53
C PHE A 102 16.70 -7.74 6.14
N ILE A 103 15.60 -7.99 6.87
CA ILE A 103 14.31 -7.30 6.64
C ILE A 103 14.47 -5.79 6.82
N ALA A 104 15.18 -5.36 7.87
CA ALA A 104 15.45 -3.95 8.13
C ALA A 104 16.25 -3.27 6.99
N VAL A 105 17.26 -3.96 6.44
CA VAL A 105 18.04 -3.45 5.30
C VAL A 105 17.17 -3.33 4.05
N VAL A 106 16.41 -4.38 3.71
CA VAL A 106 15.49 -4.35 2.56
C VAL A 106 14.45 -3.24 2.73
N PHE A 107 13.91 -3.09 3.93
CA PHE A 107 12.98 -2.03 4.27
C PHE A 107 13.59 -0.63 4.02
N GLY A 108 14.78 -0.37 4.56
CA GLY A 108 15.47 0.90 4.38
C GLY A 108 15.76 1.23 2.92
N VAL A 109 16.23 0.24 2.13
CA VAL A 109 16.48 0.41 0.69
C VAL A 109 15.19 0.77 -0.05
N ILE A 110 14.08 0.08 0.24
CA ILE A 110 12.78 0.36 -0.40
C ILE A 110 12.23 1.72 0.00
N LEU A 111 12.43 2.17 1.24
CA LEU A 111 12.05 3.51 1.68
C LEU A 111 12.82 4.60 0.92
N ILE A 112 14.14 4.47 0.83
CA ILE A 112 14.98 5.42 0.09
C ILE A 112 14.56 5.46 -1.38
N PHE A 113 14.40 4.29 -2.01
CA PHE A 113 13.95 4.18 -3.39
C PHE A 113 12.59 4.86 -3.61
N SER A 114 11.62 4.61 -2.72
CA SER A 114 10.28 5.19 -2.81
C SER A 114 10.32 6.72 -2.64
N ALA A 115 11.12 7.22 -1.69
CA ALA A 115 11.29 8.65 -1.46
C ALA A 115 11.89 9.36 -2.68
N VAL A 116 12.94 8.79 -3.28
CA VAL A 116 13.56 9.32 -4.51
C VAL A 116 12.55 9.36 -5.65
N MET A 117 11.82 8.27 -5.89
CA MET A 117 10.84 8.20 -6.98
C MET A 117 9.67 9.17 -6.81
N MET A 118 9.28 9.50 -5.58
CA MET A 118 8.20 10.46 -5.30
C MET A 118 8.61 11.92 -5.59
N VAL A 119 9.88 12.27 -5.42
CA VAL A 119 10.41 13.62 -5.69
C VAL A 119 10.60 13.87 -7.19
N VAL A 120 10.78 12.81 -7.99
CA VAL A 120 10.93 12.92 -9.45
C VAL A 120 9.58 13.29 -10.08
N LYS A 121 9.33 14.60 -10.20
CA LYS A 121 8.11 15.19 -10.78
C LYS A 121 7.95 14.73 -12.24
N LYS A 122 6.90 13.97 -12.53
CA LYS A 122 6.61 13.49 -13.90
C LYS A 122 5.44 14.25 -14.52
N LYS A 123 5.61 14.71 -15.77
CA LYS A 123 4.54 15.31 -16.56
C LYS A 123 3.48 14.26 -16.85
N ASP A 124 2.21 14.60 -16.61
CA ASP A 124 1.06 13.83 -17.07
C ASP A 124 1.19 13.59 -18.58
N GLN A 125 1.58 12.37 -18.98
CA GLN A 125 1.63 11.97 -20.38
C GLN A 125 0.22 11.61 -20.85
N LEU A 126 -0.62 12.64 -21.01
CA LEU A 126 -2.03 12.48 -21.39
C LEU A 126 -2.28 12.49 -22.91
N GLU A 127 -1.25 12.50 -23.75
CA GLU A 127 -1.45 12.60 -25.20
C GLU A 127 -0.78 11.48 -26.01
N ASN A 128 -1.60 10.79 -26.79
CA ASN A 128 -1.27 10.04 -28.02
C ASN A 128 -0.51 8.71 -27.92
N GLN A 129 -0.99 7.72 -27.16
CA GLN A 129 -0.43 6.35 -27.25
C GLN A 129 -1.45 5.22 -27.48
N LYS A 130 -1.10 4.29 -28.38
CA LYS A 130 -1.91 3.15 -28.87
C LYS A 130 -2.26 2.15 -27.76
N THR A 131 -3.53 1.82 -27.59
CA THR A 131 -4.04 0.85 -26.58
C THR A 131 -3.37 -0.52 -26.69
N SER A 132 -3.08 -1.18 -25.56
CA SER A 132 -2.62 -2.59 -25.59
C SER A 132 -3.76 -3.57 -25.92
N LYS A 133 -3.48 -4.66 -26.66
CA LYS A 133 -4.47 -5.71 -26.99
C LYS A 133 -5.15 -6.30 -25.75
N HIS A 134 -4.40 -6.46 -24.67
CA HIS A 134 -4.88 -7.04 -23.41
C HIS A 134 -5.78 -6.05 -22.64
N ALA A 135 -5.49 -4.74 -22.69
CA ALA A 135 -6.37 -3.74 -22.08
C ALA A 135 -7.74 -3.65 -22.78
N GLN A 136 -7.80 -3.90 -24.10
CA GLN A 136 -9.07 -4.02 -24.83
C GLN A 136 -9.80 -5.32 -24.47
N TYR A 137 -9.09 -6.44 -24.42
CA TYR A 137 -9.65 -7.75 -24.07
C TYR A 137 -10.29 -7.76 -22.67
N PHE A 138 -9.55 -7.28 -21.67
CA PHE A 138 -10.02 -7.22 -20.28
C PHE A 138 -10.86 -5.96 -19.94
N LYS A 139 -11.19 -5.12 -20.94
CA LYS A 139 -11.96 -3.88 -20.77
C LYS A 139 -11.44 -2.99 -19.62
N LEU A 140 -10.11 -2.82 -19.56
CA LEU A 140 -9.41 -2.14 -18.46
C LEU A 140 -9.34 -0.61 -18.64
N ASN A 141 -9.61 -0.09 -19.84
CA ASN A 141 -9.70 1.35 -20.07
C ASN A 141 -10.80 1.97 -19.20
N GLY A 142 -10.58 3.20 -18.75
CA GLY A 142 -11.49 3.88 -17.84
C GLY A 142 -11.60 5.37 -18.11
N SER A 143 -12.38 6.02 -17.28
CA SER A 143 -12.46 7.47 -17.18
C SER A 143 -12.50 7.86 -15.72
N TYR A 144 -12.10 9.09 -15.40
CA TYR A 144 -12.15 9.61 -14.03
C TYR A 144 -12.63 11.07 -14.03
N PRO A 145 -13.28 11.53 -12.95
CA PRO A 145 -13.71 12.92 -12.82
C PRO A 145 -12.51 13.84 -12.52
N LEU A 146 -12.36 14.89 -13.33
CA LEU A 146 -11.39 15.96 -13.16
C LEU A 146 -12.06 17.30 -13.50
N ASP A 147 -12.12 18.22 -12.53
CA ASP A 147 -12.66 19.57 -12.68
C ASP A 147 -14.07 19.62 -13.32
N GLY A 148 -14.96 18.70 -12.90
CA GLY A 148 -16.33 18.59 -13.41
C GLY A 148 -16.47 17.89 -14.77
N MET A 149 -15.35 17.51 -15.42
CA MET A 149 -15.34 16.76 -16.68
C MET A 149 -14.91 15.30 -16.47
N VAL A 150 -15.45 14.40 -17.29
CA VAL A 150 -15.06 12.98 -17.30
C VAL A 150 -13.93 12.79 -18.32
N LYS A 151 -12.70 12.59 -17.85
CA LYS A 151 -11.52 12.42 -18.71
C LYS A 151 -11.26 10.94 -19.00
N PRO A 152 -11.36 10.46 -20.24
CA PRO A 152 -11.02 9.08 -20.59
C PRO A 152 -9.51 8.87 -20.61
N TYR A 153 -9.06 7.67 -20.25
CA TYR A 153 -7.67 7.23 -20.39
C TYR A 153 -7.62 5.78 -20.87
N LYS A 154 -6.48 5.41 -21.45
CA LYS A 154 -6.22 4.07 -21.98
C LYS A 154 -5.09 3.43 -21.20
N VAL A 155 -5.17 2.11 -21.07
CA VAL A 155 -4.21 1.33 -20.29
C VAL A 155 -3.26 0.58 -21.21
N HIS A 156 -1.98 0.61 -20.87
CA HIS A 156 -0.91 0.01 -21.65
C HIS A 156 -0.20 -1.10 -20.87
N ARG A 157 0.57 -1.94 -21.59
CA ARG A 157 1.49 -2.96 -21.03
C ARG A 157 0.96 -3.72 -19.80
N VAL A 158 -0.29 -4.17 -19.86
CA VAL A 158 -1.00 -4.84 -18.74
C VAL A 158 -0.21 -6.02 -18.16
N VAL A 159 0.44 -6.81 -19.02
CA VAL A 159 1.27 -7.95 -18.59
C VAL A 159 2.49 -7.49 -17.77
N GLY A 160 3.17 -6.42 -18.20
CA GLY A 160 4.28 -5.84 -17.43
C GLY A 160 3.81 -5.28 -16.08
N GLY A 161 2.64 -4.65 -16.06
CA GLY A 161 1.97 -4.24 -14.82
C GLY A 161 1.69 -5.42 -13.90
N PHE A 162 1.17 -6.53 -14.43
CA PHE A 162 0.84 -7.74 -13.65
C PHE A 162 2.08 -8.37 -12.99
N PHE A 163 3.20 -8.52 -13.71
CA PHE A 163 4.43 -9.05 -13.11
C PHE A 163 5.04 -8.11 -12.08
N MET A 164 4.98 -6.81 -12.32
CA MET A 164 5.42 -5.83 -11.31
C MET A 164 4.52 -5.82 -10.08
N MET A 165 3.25 -6.15 -10.22
CA MET A 165 2.31 -6.31 -9.11
C MET A 165 2.62 -7.55 -8.29
N LEU A 166 3.05 -8.66 -8.91
CA LEU A 166 3.57 -9.80 -8.17
C LEU A 166 4.77 -9.41 -7.32
N PHE A 167 5.74 -8.69 -7.89
CA PHE A 167 6.92 -8.21 -7.17
C PHE A 167 6.55 -7.22 -6.05
N ALA A 168 5.70 -6.24 -6.33
CA ALA A 168 5.19 -5.30 -5.32
C ALA A 168 4.48 -6.05 -4.19
N GLY A 169 3.67 -7.06 -4.53
CA GLY A 169 3.06 -7.98 -3.58
C GLY A 169 4.08 -8.63 -2.66
N THR A 170 5.15 -9.24 -3.22
CA THR A 170 6.19 -9.86 -2.40
C THR A 170 6.84 -8.89 -1.42
N LEU A 171 7.14 -7.66 -1.85
CA LEU A 171 7.67 -6.63 -0.97
C LEU A 171 6.63 -6.15 0.05
N SER A 172 5.35 -6.08 -0.32
CA SER A 172 4.26 -5.74 0.59
C SER A 172 4.14 -6.75 1.72
N GLY A 173 4.14 -8.04 1.39
CA GLY A 173 4.08 -9.12 2.37
C GLY A 173 5.33 -9.20 3.24
N LEU A 174 6.51 -8.97 2.64
CA LEU A 174 7.79 -9.01 3.33
C LEU A 174 7.95 -7.86 4.33
N LEU A 175 7.53 -6.65 3.95
CA LEU A 175 7.81 -5.42 4.68
C LEU A 175 6.62 -4.90 5.48
N GLY A 176 5.41 -5.42 5.25
CA GLY A 176 4.19 -4.98 5.95
C GLY A 176 3.72 -3.55 5.64
N ILE A 177 4.27 -2.89 4.62
CA ILE A 177 3.93 -1.50 4.25
C ILE A 177 2.92 -1.38 3.11
N GLY A 178 2.37 -2.46 2.57
CA GLY A 178 1.39 -2.35 1.47
C GLY A 178 1.98 -2.12 0.07
N SER A 179 3.27 -1.77 -0.05
CA SER A 179 3.99 -1.52 -1.33
C SER A 179 3.38 -0.44 -2.25
N GLY A 180 2.59 0.48 -1.69
CA GLY A 180 1.77 1.40 -2.46
C GLY A 180 2.53 2.24 -3.49
N ALA A 181 3.70 2.78 -3.13
CA ALA A 181 4.56 3.53 -4.08
C ALA A 181 4.88 2.69 -5.31
N LEU A 182 5.27 1.44 -5.12
CA LEU A 182 5.65 0.54 -6.20
C LEU A 182 4.45 0.22 -7.10
N LYS A 183 3.26 0.01 -6.51
CA LYS A 183 2.04 -0.21 -7.27
C LYS A 183 1.67 1.02 -8.09
N VAL A 184 1.74 2.21 -7.50
CA VAL A 184 1.49 3.49 -8.19
C VAL A 184 2.48 3.68 -9.34
N ILE A 185 3.77 3.45 -9.09
CA ILE A 185 4.83 3.54 -10.10
C ILE A 185 4.58 2.55 -11.24
N ALA A 186 4.17 1.31 -10.95
CA ALA A 186 3.87 0.33 -11.98
C ALA A 186 2.65 0.77 -12.82
N MET A 187 1.58 1.25 -12.19
CA MET A 187 0.39 1.71 -12.91
C MET A 187 0.66 2.98 -13.73
N ASP A 188 1.39 3.95 -13.19
CA ASP A 188 1.71 5.20 -13.86
C ASP A 188 2.78 5.02 -14.94
N ASN A 189 3.94 4.43 -14.62
CA ASN A 189 5.05 4.35 -15.55
C ASN A 189 4.94 3.22 -16.59
N ILE A 190 4.35 2.07 -16.22
CA ILE A 190 4.27 0.91 -17.10
C ILE A 190 2.93 0.89 -17.81
N MET A 191 1.85 1.14 -17.06
CA MET A 191 0.49 1.08 -17.60
C MET A 191 -0.06 2.42 -18.08
N SER A 192 0.70 3.51 -17.91
CA SER A 192 0.35 4.86 -18.36
C SER A 192 -0.99 5.36 -17.82
N MET A 193 -1.34 4.92 -16.61
CA MET A 193 -2.54 5.37 -15.91
C MET A 193 -2.30 6.75 -15.28
N PRO A 194 -3.27 7.67 -15.34
CA PRO A 194 -3.14 8.97 -14.69
C PRO A 194 -2.79 8.82 -13.21
N PHE A 195 -1.86 9.62 -12.70
CA PHE A 195 -1.36 9.53 -11.33
C PHE A 195 -2.49 9.46 -10.29
N LYS A 196 -3.51 10.32 -10.41
CA LYS A 196 -4.69 10.36 -9.52
C LYS A 196 -5.48 9.04 -9.49
N VAL A 197 -5.57 8.35 -10.63
CA VAL A 197 -6.24 7.04 -10.72
C VAL A 197 -5.33 5.94 -10.17
N SER A 198 -4.03 6.00 -10.48
CA SER A 198 -3.03 5.04 -9.99
C SER A 198 -2.95 5.04 -8.45
N THR A 199 -2.91 6.21 -7.80
CA THR A 199 -2.86 6.32 -6.34
C THR A 199 -4.11 5.78 -5.66
N THR A 200 -5.29 6.15 -6.14
CA THR A 200 -6.57 5.67 -5.58
C THR A 200 -6.79 4.18 -5.81
N THR A 201 -6.46 3.68 -7.00
CA THR A 201 -6.50 2.23 -7.32
C THR A 201 -5.51 1.45 -6.47
N SER A 202 -4.31 1.99 -6.24
CA SER A 202 -3.32 1.40 -5.33
C SER A 202 -3.84 1.34 -3.90
N ASN A 203 -4.44 2.43 -3.41
CA ASN A 203 -4.99 2.48 -2.05
C ASN A 203 -6.05 1.41 -1.82
N PHE A 204 -6.94 1.18 -2.79
CA PHE A 204 -7.90 0.08 -2.74
C PHE A 204 -7.21 -1.30 -2.66
N MET A 205 -6.20 -1.51 -3.49
CA MET A 205 -5.44 -2.76 -3.58
C MET A 205 -4.63 -3.07 -2.30
N ILE A 206 -4.03 -2.05 -1.69
CA ILE A 206 -3.14 -2.20 -0.53
C ILE A 206 -3.82 -2.93 0.64
N GLY A 207 -5.08 -2.60 0.94
CA GLY A 207 -5.81 -3.21 2.06
C GLY A 207 -6.09 -4.69 1.83
N VAL A 208 -6.46 -5.07 0.60
CA VAL A 208 -6.70 -6.47 0.23
C VAL A 208 -5.39 -7.26 0.29
N THR A 209 -4.32 -6.73 -0.28
CA THR A 209 -2.99 -7.34 -0.27
C THR A 209 -2.48 -7.52 1.17
N ALA A 210 -2.67 -6.50 2.02
CA ALA A 210 -2.27 -6.54 3.42
C ALA A 210 -3.12 -7.52 4.23
N ALA A 211 -4.42 -7.63 3.96
CA ALA A 211 -5.28 -8.63 4.57
C ALA A 211 -4.83 -10.06 4.22
N ALA A 212 -4.39 -10.29 2.98
CA ALA A 212 -3.87 -11.59 2.56
C ALA A 212 -2.57 -11.96 3.29
N SER A 213 -1.61 -11.03 3.42
CA SER A 213 -0.41 -11.28 4.22
C SER A 213 -0.70 -11.35 5.73
N ALA A 214 -1.68 -10.61 6.25
CA ALA A 214 -2.07 -10.63 7.66
C ALA A 214 -2.40 -12.05 8.15
N VAL A 215 -3.06 -12.87 7.32
CA VAL A 215 -3.37 -14.27 7.65
C VAL A 215 -2.11 -15.05 8.01
N VAL A 216 -1.00 -14.82 7.29
CA VAL A 216 0.28 -15.48 7.56
C VAL A 216 0.87 -15.02 8.89
N TYR A 217 0.90 -13.70 9.14
CA TYR A 217 1.42 -13.15 10.40
C TYR A 217 0.56 -13.52 11.61
N LEU A 218 -0.77 -13.59 11.45
CA LEU A 218 -1.70 -14.05 12.48
C LEU A 218 -1.43 -15.51 12.84
N HIS A 219 -1.29 -16.39 11.84
CA HIS A 219 -0.99 -17.80 12.07
C HIS A 219 0.36 -18.02 12.77
N ARG A 220 1.28 -17.06 12.66
CA ARG A 220 2.59 -17.09 13.32
C ARG A 220 2.61 -16.39 14.68
N GLY A 221 1.49 -15.82 15.14
CA GLY A 221 1.43 -15.08 16.40
C GLY A 221 2.23 -13.76 16.38
N GLN A 222 2.51 -13.21 15.20
CA GLN A 222 3.30 -11.98 15.02
C GLN A 222 2.44 -10.72 14.98
N ILE A 223 1.11 -10.86 15.10
CA ILE A 223 0.20 -9.73 15.34
C ILE A 223 -0.14 -9.72 16.83
N ASP A 224 0.63 -8.94 17.60
CA ASP A 224 0.38 -8.74 19.03
C ASP A 224 -0.78 -7.73 19.23
N PRO A 225 -1.90 -8.12 19.87
CA PRO A 225 -3.03 -7.23 20.10
C PRO A 225 -2.69 -5.97 20.91
N GLY A 226 -1.72 -6.05 21.83
CA GLY A 226 -1.26 -4.92 22.65
C GLY A 226 -0.58 -3.82 21.84
N ILE A 227 -0.05 -4.14 20.66
CA ILE A 227 0.55 -3.18 19.72
C ILE A 227 -0.43 -2.85 18.59
N ALA A 228 -1.06 -3.87 18.02
CA ALA A 228 -1.92 -3.74 16.86
C ALA A 228 -3.21 -2.96 17.14
N MET A 229 -3.83 -3.12 18.31
CA MET A 229 -5.09 -2.42 18.63
C MET A 229 -4.89 -0.91 18.80
N PRO A 230 -3.91 -0.39 19.57
CA PRO A 230 -3.64 1.04 19.60
C PRO A 230 -3.33 1.64 18.23
N VAL A 231 -2.58 0.90 17.39
CA VAL A 231 -2.27 1.31 16.02
C VAL A 231 -3.54 1.40 15.17
N CYS A 232 -4.39 0.37 15.23
CA CYS A 232 -5.67 0.33 14.50
C CYS A 232 -6.56 1.51 14.90
N ILE A 233 -6.71 1.76 16.21
CA ILE A 233 -7.53 2.85 16.75
C ILE A 233 -6.96 4.20 16.30
N GLY A 234 -5.66 4.44 16.46
CA GLY A 234 -5.03 5.70 16.07
C GLY A 234 -5.23 6.04 14.60
N VAL A 235 -5.13 5.03 13.73
CA VAL A 235 -5.37 5.19 12.27
C VAL A 235 -6.84 5.43 11.96
N LEU A 236 -7.77 4.69 12.57
CA LEU A 236 -9.21 4.77 12.24
C LEU A 236 -9.86 6.07 12.68
N ILE A 237 -9.31 6.77 13.69
CA ILE A 237 -9.80 8.09 14.12
C ILE A 237 -9.84 9.09 12.95
N LEU A 238 -9.01 8.91 11.92
CA LEU A 238 -9.00 9.73 10.70
C LEU A 238 -10.15 9.45 9.72
N GLY A 239 -10.66 8.23 9.67
CA GLY A 239 -11.65 7.83 8.67
C GLY A 239 -13.05 8.40 8.89
N ARG A 240 -13.25 9.23 9.92
CA ARG A 240 -14.54 9.83 10.30
C ARG A 240 -14.64 11.34 10.05
N GLY A 241 -13.63 11.95 9.43
CA GLY A 241 -13.60 13.37 9.06
C GLY A 241 -14.15 13.63 7.67
#